data_AF-A0A670ILE3-F1
#
_entry.id   AF-A0A670ILE3-F1
#
_cell.length_a   1.000
_cell.length_b   1.000
_cell.length_c   1.000
_cell.angle_alpha   90.00
_cell.angle_beta   90.00
_cell.angle_gamma   90.00
#
_symmetry.space_group_name_H-M   'P 1'
#
loop_
_entity.id
_entity.type
_entity.pdbx_description
1 polymer ?
#
loop_
_entity_poly.entity_id
_entity_poly.type
_entity_poly.pdbx_seq_one_letter_code
_entity_poly.pdbx_strand_id
1 'polypeptide(L)'
;LFLFGLMCCSGPIQLWRFLLELLQDGSCQAFIRWTGNDWEFKLCDPHEVARRWGKRKNKPRMTYEKLSRGLRYYYHKNIIHKTSGQRYVYRFVCDIQGPMGELAEKFSE
;
A
#
# COMPACT_ATOMS: atom_id res chain seq x y z
N LEU A 1 -15.24 -5.63 10.39
CA LEU A 1 -15.26 -4.15 10.20
C LEU A 1 -14.87 -3.35 11.47
N PHE A 2 -15.16 -3.81 12.69
CA PHE A 2 -14.83 -3.08 13.93
C PHE A 2 -13.38 -3.24 14.46
N LEU A 3 -12.58 -4.18 13.94
CA LEU A 3 -11.20 -4.41 14.40
C LEU A 3 -10.14 -3.47 13.78
N PHE A 4 -10.44 -2.81 12.64
CA PHE A 4 -9.50 -1.88 12.00
C PHE A 4 -9.41 -0.50 12.68
N GLY A 5 -10.45 -0.10 13.41
CA GLY A 5 -10.46 1.18 14.15
C GLY A 5 -9.53 1.20 15.37
N LEU A 6 -9.15 0.03 15.90
CA LEU A 6 -8.34 -0.08 17.11
C LEU A 6 -6.82 -0.09 16.87
N MET A 7 -6.36 -0.21 15.61
CA MET A 7 -4.95 -0.06 15.26
C MET A 7 -4.57 1.39 14.91
N CYS A 8 -5.26 2.37 15.51
CA CYS A 8 -4.85 3.77 15.47
C CYS A 8 -3.56 3.92 16.32
N CYS A 9 -2.45 3.37 15.83
CA CYS A 9 -1.12 3.69 16.32
C CYS A 9 -0.98 5.20 16.20
N SER A 10 -0.89 5.87 17.34
CA SER A 10 -0.80 7.32 17.55
C SER A 10 0.35 7.95 16.76
N GLY A 11 0.14 8.19 15.46
CA GLY A 11 1.14 8.78 14.58
C GLY A 11 0.61 9.02 13.16
N PRO A 12 1.34 9.80 12.35
CA PRO A 12 0.93 10.09 10.97
C PRO A 12 0.80 8.80 10.15
N ILE A 13 -0.30 8.66 9.40
CA ILE A 13 -0.52 7.50 8.52
C ILE A 13 0.70 7.23 7.62
N GLN A 14 1.05 5.95 7.50
CA GLN A 14 2.15 5.45 6.66
C GLN A 14 1.65 5.12 5.25
N LEU A 15 2.53 5.24 4.25
CA LEU A 15 2.17 5.04 2.84
C LEU A 15 1.64 3.61 2.59
N TRP A 16 2.26 2.58 3.16
CA TRP A 16 1.82 1.19 2.95
C TRP A 16 0.38 0.94 3.46
N ARG A 17 0.02 1.52 4.62
CA ARG A 17 -1.34 1.44 5.17
C ARG A 17 -2.35 2.14 4.26
N PHE A 18 -1.99 3.33 3.78
CA PHE A 18 -2.81 4.07 2.83
C PHE A 18 -3.05 3.29 1.53
N LEU A 19 -2.02 2.63 0.99
CA LEU A 19 -2.19 1.82 -0.22
C LEU A 19 -3.08 0.60 0.03
N LEU A 20 -2.95 -0.04 1.20
CA LEU A 20 -3.80 -1.15 1.59
C LEU A 20 -5.27 -0.72 1.75
N GLU A 21 -5.55 0.44 2.37
CA GLU A 21 -6.89 1.02 2.45
C GLU A 21 -7.52 1.21 1.06
N LEU A 22 -6.76 1.76 0.11
CA LEU A 22 -7.26 1.93 -1.27
C LEU A 22 -7.51 0.59 -1.97
N LEU A 23 -6.68 -0.43 -1.70
CA LEU A 23 -6.80 -1.75 -2.29
C LEU A 23 -7.99 -2.56 -1.75
N GLN A 24 -8.49 -2.22 -0.57
CA GLN A 24 -9.69 -2.82 0.03
C GLN A 24 -10.98 -2.16 -0.45
N ASP A 25 -10.91 -0.94 -0.98
CA ASP A 25 -12.05 -0.22 -1.53
C ASP A 25 -12.25 -0.55 -3.02
N GLY A 26 -13.29 -1.32 -3.33
CA GLY A 26 -13.64 -1.71 -4.69
C GLY A 26 -13.87 -0.52 -5.64
N SER A 27 -14.23 0.66 -5.13
CA SER A 27 -14.39 1.87 -5.95
C SER A 27 -13.05 2.46 -6.43
N CYS A 28 -11.93 2.04 -5.86
CA CYS A 28 -10.59 2.54 -6.19
C CYS A 28 -9.90 1.75 -7.33
N GLN A 29 -10.53 0.68 -7.83
CA GLN A 29 -9.92 -0.25 -8.80
C GLN A 29 -9.44 0.41 -10.10
N ALA A 30 -10.01 1.56 -10.48
CA ALA A 30 -9.61 2.31 -11.66
C ALA A 30 -8.15 2.82 -11.57
N PHE A 31 -7.62 3.10 -10.38
CA PHE A 31 -6.30 3.68 -10.18
C PHE A 31 -5.35 2.82 -9.35
N ILE A 32 -5.86 1.87 -8.57
CA ILE A 32 -5.05 0.88 -7.85
C ILE A 32 -5.85 -0.40 -7.63
N ARG A 33 -5.25 -1.56 -7.90
CA ARG A 33 -5.94 -2.86 -7.73
C ARG A 33 -4.97 -4.01 -7.50
N TRP A 34 -5.48 -5.08 -6.90
CA TRP A 34 -4.79 -6.38 -6.86
C TRP A 34 -4.65 -6.95 -8.28
N THR A 35 -3.55 -7.65 -8.53
CA THR A 35 -3.32 -8.34 -9.82
C THR A 35 -3.96 -9.73 -9.87
N GLY A 36 -4.36 -10.27 -8.71
CA GLY A 36 -4.82 -11.66 -8.57
C GLY A 36 -3.68 -12.65 -8.28
N ASN A 37 -2.44 -12.16 -8.13
CA ASN A 37 -1.26 -12.96 -7.82
C ASN A 37 -0.82 -12.67 -6.37
N ASP A 38 -1.44 -13.35 -5.41
CA ASP A 38 -1.29 -13.15 -3.97
C ASP A 38 -1.46 -11.67 -3.56
N TRP A 39 -0.52 -11.15 -2.78
CA TRP A 39 -0.44 -9.76 -2.31
C TRP A 39 0.20 -8.79 -3.33
N GLU A 40 0.17 -9.12 -4.61
CA GLU A 40 0.64 -8.24 -5.68
C GLU A 40 -0.43 -7.26 -6.13
N PHE A 41 -0.04 -6.00 -6.24
CA PHE A 41 -0.89 -4.91 -6.68
C PHE A 41 -0.23 -4.07 -7.75
N LYS A 42 -1.07 -3.40 -8.54
CA LYS A 42 -0.66 -2.47 -9.59
C LYS A 42 -1.25 -1.09 -9.32
N LEU A 43 -0.42 -0.06 -9.48
CA LEU A 43 -0.91 1.31 -9.60
C LEU A 43 -1.34 1.52 -11.07
N CYS A 44 -2.64 1.43 -11.34
CA CYS A 44 -3.20 1.61 -12.67
C CYS A 44 -3.11 3.06 -13.14
N ASP A 45 -3.31 4.00 -12.21
CA ASP A 45 -3.04 5.42 -12.41
C ASP A 45 -2.14 5.92 -11.27
N PRO A 46 -0.81 5.90 -11.47
CA PRO A 46 0.14 6.34 -10.46
C PRO A 46 -0.01 7.83 -10.08
N HIS A 47 -0.52 8.66 -11.00
CA HIS A 47 -0.73 10.09 -10.76
C HIS A 47 -1.91 10.30 -9.80
N GLU A 48 -3.04 9.63 -10.01
CA GLU A 48 -4.19 9.72 -9.12
C GLU A 48 -3.88 9.17 -7.72
N VAL A 49 -3.15 8.05 -7.64
CA VAL A 49 -2.68 7.50 -6.34
C VAL A 49 -1.81 8.52 -5.60
N ALA A 50 -0.86 9.15 -6.30
CA ALA A 50 0.00 10.17 -5.72
C ALA A 50 -0.78 11.42 -5.28
N ARG A 51 -1.76 11.87 -6.06
CA ARG A 51 -2.63 13.00 -5.72
C ARG A 51 -3.43 12.71 -4.44
N ARG A 52 -4.04 11.52 -4.33
CA ARG A 52 -4.77 11.10 -3.12
C ARG A 52 -3.87 10.98 -1.90
N TRP A 53 -2.65 10.45 -2.07
CA TRP A 53 -1.65 10.43 -1.01
C TRP A 53 -1.28 11.84 -0.55
N GLY A 54 -1.06 12.75 -1.50
CA GLY A 54 -0.82 14.17 -1.24
C GLY A 54 -1.96 14.80 -0.44
N LYS A 55 -3.22 14.57 -0.84
CA LYS A 55 -4.40 15.02 -0.10
C LYS A 55 -4.43 14.47 1.33
N ARG A 56 -4.19 13.17 1.50
CA ARG A 56 -4.19 12.50 2.82
C ARG A 56 -3.12 13.05 3.77
N LYS A 57 -1.98 13.50 3.25
CA LYS A 57 -0.86 14.05 4.04
C LYS A 57 -0.77 15.57 4.06
N ASN A 58 -1.75 16.27 3.45
CA ASN A 58 -1.70 17.71 3.21
C ASN A 58 -0.39 18.17 2.52
N LYS A 59 -0.01 17.46 1.46
CA LYS A 59 1.17 17.72 0.62
C LYS A 59 0.73 17.90 -0.84
N PRO A 60 0.30 19.10 -1.27
CA PRO A 60 -0.30 19.32 -2.60
C PRO A 60 0.66 19.08 -3.77
N ARG A 61 1.98 19.14 -3.53
CA ARG A 61 3.04 18.88 -4.53
C ARG A 61 3.54 17.43 -4.52
N MET A 62 2.71 16.48 -4.07
CA MET A 62 3.02 15.06 -4.13
C MET A 62 2.92 14.55 -5.57
N THR A 63 3.93 13.81 -6.01
CA THR A 63 3.96 13.17 -7.33
C THR A 63 4.31 11.69 -7.18
N TYR A 64 4.13 10.91 -8.23
CA TYR A 64 4.50 9.50 -8.21
C TYR A 64 6.00 9.29 -7.98
N GLU A 65 6.86 10.16 -8.50
CA GLU A 65 8.32 10.09 -8.32
C GLU A 65 8.68 10.17 -6.82
N LYS A 66 8.01 11.07 -6.09
CA LYS A 66 8.18 11.23 -4.64
C LYS A 66 7.56 10.06 -3.87
N LEU A 67 6.35 9.64 -4.24
CA LEU A 67 5.68 8.49 -3.61
C LEU A 67 6.51 7.21 -3.79
N SER A 68 7.02 6.96 -4.99
CA SER A 68 7.83 5.80 -5.32
C SER A 68 9.15 5.78 -4.57
N ARG A 69 9.68 6.93 -4.12
CA ARG A 69 10.82 6.97 -3.20
C ARG A 69 10.48 6.32 -1.86
N GLY A 70 9.28 6.55 -1.36
CA GLY A 70 8.72 5.86 -0.19
C GLY A 70 8.59 4.35 -0.40
N LEU A 71 8.08 3.92 -1.56
CA LEU A 71 8.02 2.51 -1.91
C LEU A 71 9.40 1.85 -1.90
N ARG A 72 10.43 2.50 -2.46
CA ARG A 72 11.81 1.99 -2.43
C ARG A 72 12.37 1.83 -1.02
N TYR A 73 11.98 2.68 -0.07
CA TYR A 73 12.35 2.50 1.34
C TYR A 73 11.71 1.26 1.98
N TYR A 74 10.62 0.73 1.42
CA TYR A 74 10.01 -0.49 1.96
C TYR A 74 10.71 -1.78 1.54
N TYR A 75 11.61 -1.73 0.55
CA TYR A 75 12.26 -2.93 0.01
C TYR A 75 13.13 -3.60 1.06
N HIS A 76 14.00 -2.81 1.71
CA HIS A 76 14.90 -3.30 2.76
C HIS A 76 14.18 -3.58 4.09
N LYS A 77 12.93 -3.13 4.24
CA LYS A 77 12.12 -3.35 5.44
C LYS A 77 11.21 -4.57 5.32
N ASN A 78 11.26 -5.28 4.19
CA ASN A 78 10.37 -6.40 3.89
C ASN A 78 8.89 -6.05 4.11
N ILE A 79 8.47 -4.86 3.63
CA ILE A 79 7.06 -4.43 3.69
C ILE A 79 6.44 -4.52 2.30
N ILE A 80 7.08 -3.92 1.30
CA ILE A 80 6.67 -3.96 -0.11
C ILE A 80 7.92 -4.19 -0.94
N HIS A 81 7.84 -5.07 -1.94
CA HIS A 81 8.87 -5.27 -2.96
C HIS A 81 8.39 -4.83 -4.34
N LYS A 82 9.34 -4.53 -5.22
CA LYS A 82 9.08 -4.25 -6.63
C LYS A 82 8.96 -5.55 -7.40
N THR A 83 7.88 -5.77 -8.14
CA THR A 83 7.83 -6.86 -9.12
C THR A 83 8.76 -6.53 -10.28
N SER A 84 9.78 -7.36 -10.53
CA SER A 84 10.78 -7.13 -11.59
C SER A 84 10.12 -7.15 -12.98
N GLY A 85 10.63 -6.34 -13.91
CA GLY A 85 10.14 -6.27 -15.30
C GLY A 85 8.76 -5.63 -15.50
N GLN A 86 7.98 -5.42 -14.45
CA GLN A 86 6.61 -4.91 -14.55
C GLN A 86 6.51 -3.42 -14.21
N ARG A 87 5.83 -2.60 -15.02
CA ARG A 87 5.65 -1.17 -14.70
C ARG A 87 4.56 -0.98 -13.65
N TYR A 88 4.90 -0.23 -12.57
CA TYR A 88 3.98 0.14 -11.48
C TYR A 88 3.38 -1.02 -10.68
N VAL A 89 3.98 -2.20 -10.79
CA VAL A 89 3.56 -3.39 -10.03
C VAL A 89 4.50 -3.63 -8.85
N TYR A 90 3.89 -3.92 -7.70
CA TYR A 90 4.53 -4.09 -6.40
C TYR A 90 3.84 -5.21 -5.65
N ARG A 91 4.48 -5.76 -4.63
CA ARG A 91 3.92 -6.85 -3.82
C ARG A 91 4.14 -6.55 -2.34
N PHE A 92 3.09 -6.67 -1.52
CA PHE A 92 3.31 -6.69 -0.07
C PHE A 92 4.01 -7.99 0.30
N VAL A 93 5.01 -7.90 1.15
CA VAL A 93 5.71 -9.07 1.67
C VAL A 93 4.94 -9.58 2.87
N CYS A 94 4.37 -10.78 2.75
CA CYS A 94 3.71 -11.48 3.85
C CYS A 94 4.75 -12.40 4.50
N ASP A 95 5.65 -11.82 5.28
CA ASP A 95 6.55 -12.62 6.13
C ASP A 95 5.85 -12.87 7.47
N ILE A 96 5.91 -14.11 7.97
CA ILE A 96 5.31 -14.52 9.25
C ILE A 96 5.93 -13.70 10.41
N GLN A 97 7.17 -13.23 10.26
CA GLN A 97 7.85 -12.35 11.22
C GLN A 97 7.66 -10.85 10.94
N GLY A 98 6.99 -10.49 9.84
CA GLY A 98 6.73 -9.12 9.45
C GLY A 98 5.39 -8.61 9.96
N PRO A 99 5.16 -7.28 9.96
CA PRO A 99 3.88 -6.69 10.39
C PRO A 99 2.67 -7.11 9.54
N MET A 100 2.89 -7.72 8.37
CA MET A 100 1.84 -8.30 7.54
C MET A 100 1.56 -9.77 7.86
N GLY A 101 2.48 -10.50 8.52
CA GLY A 101 2.25 -11.85 9.02
C GLY A 101 1.19 -11.87 10.12
N GLU A 102 1.30 -10.97 11.10
CA GLU A 102 0.27 -10.77 12.14
C GLU A 102 -1.09 -10.35 11.55
N LEU A 103 -1.09 -9.61 10.44
CA LEU A 103 -2.32 -9.22 9.74
C LEU A 103 -2.91 -10.41 8.99
N ALA A 104 -2.08 -11.20 8.30
CA ALA A 104 -2.49 -12.34 7.50
C ALA A 104 -3.08 -13.45 8.37
N GLU A 105 -2.50 -13.75 9.55
CA GLU A 105 -3.10 -14.68 10.51
C GLU A 105 -4.49 -14.21 10.97
N LYS A 106 -4.67 -12.90 11.21
CA LYS A 106 -5.97 -12.30 11.58
C LYS A 106 -7.01 -12.28 10.46
N PHE A 107 -6.62 -12.46 9.21
CA PHE A 107 -7.52 -12.51 8.05
C PHE A 107 -7.76 -13.93 7.54
N SER A 108 -7.02 -14.92 8.05
CA SER A 108 -7.22 -16.35 7.76
C SER A 108 -8.24 -17.04 8.67
N GLU A 109 -8.73 -16.36 9.70
CA GLU A 109 -9.88 -16.75 10.54
C GLU A 109 -11.15 -15.98 10.12
#